data_AF-A0A1H7K330-F1
#
_entry.id   AF-A0A1H7K330-F1
#
_cell.length_a   1.000
_cell.length_b   1.000
_cell.length_c   1.000
_cell.angle_alpha   90.00
_cell.angle_beta   90.00
_cell.angle_gamma   90.00
#
_symmetry.space_group_name_H-M   'P 1'
#
loop_
_entity.id
_entity.type
_entity.pdbx_description
1 polymer ?
#
loop_
_entity_poly.entity_id
_entity_poly.type
_entity_poly.pdbx_seq_one_letter_code
_entity_poly.pdbx_strand_id
1 'polypeptide(L)' 'MKIVVHYPTSAEGIRQLQTTVAECHAKIITAHIDALPVSKEKKKELLDMVIENIASQKTD' A
#
# COMPACT_ATOMS: atom_id res chain seq x y z
N MET A 1 -2.91 30.58 2.15
CA MET A 1 -3.71 29.65 2.97
C MET A 1 -2.74 28.83 3.80
N LYS A 2 -2.86 28.82 5.13
CA LYS A 2 -1.94 28.09 6.02
C LYS A 2 -2.69 26.88 6.56
N ILE A 3 -2.28 25.68 6.15
CA ILE A 3 -2.86 24.42 6.63
C ILE A 3 -2.07 24.04 7.89
N VAL A 4 -2.78 23.89 9.01
CA VAL A 4 -2.21 23.38 10.27
C VAL A 4 -2.74 21.96 10.46
N VAL A 5 -1.83 20.99 10.57
CA VAL A 5 -2.18 19.57 10.75
C VAL A 5 -1.89 19.18 12.19
N HIS A 6 -2.91 18.65 12.88
CA HIS A 6 -2.77 18.10 14.23
C HIS A 6 -2.73 16.58 14.16
N TYR A 7 -1.58 16.02 14.51
CA TYR A 7 -1.43 14.57 14.59
C TYR A 7 -1.94 14.03 15.93
N PRO A 8 -2.56 12.84 15.94
CA PRO A 8 -2.90 12.17 17.18
C PRO A 8 -1.62 11.85 17.98
N THR A 9 -1.69 12.02 19.30
CA THR A 9 -0.56 11.76 20.22
C THR A 9 -0.79 10.54 21.11
N SER A 10 -2.03 10.05 21.20
CA SER A 10 -2.34 8.82 21.93
C SER A 10 -1.93 7.58 21.13
N ALA A 11 -1.57 6.49 21.81
CA ALA A 11 -1.21 5.23 21.17
C ALA A 11 -2.36 4.69 20.29
N GLU A 12 -3.60 4.81 20.76
CA GLU A 12 -4.80 4.43 19.98
C GLU A 12 -4.96 5.29 18.73
N GLY A 13 -4.81 6.61 18.84
CA GLY A 13 -4.94 7.51 17.70
C GLY A 13 -3.83 7.31 16.67
N ILE A 14 -2.60 7.00 17.11
CA ILE A 14 -1.50 6.62 16.22
C ILE A 14 -1.82 5.31 15.49
N ARG A 15 -2.34 4.29 16.21
CA ARG A 15 -2.74 3.02 15.60
C ARG A 15 -3.83 3.23 14.56
N GLN A 16 -4.86 4.00 14.87
CA GLN A 16 -5.93 4.31 13.93
C GLN A 16 -5.41 5.04 12.70
N LEU A 17 -4.54 6.04 12.89
CA LEU A 17 -3.89 6.74 11.78
C LEU A 17 -3.10 5.77 10.90
N GLN A 18 -2.31 4.87 11.48
CA GLN A 18 -1.56 3.86 10.73
C GLN A 18 -2.49 2.94 9.93
N THR A 19 -3.60 2.50 10.51
CA THR A 19 -4.61 1.71 9.80
C THR A 19 -5.20 2.48 8.63
N THR A 20 -5.61 3.74 8.84
CA THR A 20 -6.17 4.57 7.77
C THR A 20 -5.16 4.84 6.65
N VAL A 21 -3.89 5.07 6.99
CA VAL A 21 -2.81 5.22 6.00
C VAL A 21 -2.65 3.93 5.21
N ALA A 22 -2.57 2.77 5.88
CA ALA A 22 -2.45 1.48 5.22
C ALA A 22 -3.63 1.20 4.27
N GLU A 23 -4.86 1.52 4.68
CA GLU A 23 -6.05 1.40 3.84
C GLU A 23 -6.00 2.33 2.62
N CYS A 24 -5.53 3.56 2.79
CA CYS A 24 -5.40 4.52 1.70
C CYS A 24 -4.38 4.04 0.66
N HIS A 25 -3.24 3.54 1.14
CA HIS A 25 -2.21 2.93 0.28
C HIS A 25 -2.77 1.71 -0.46
N ALA A 26 -3.47 0.81 0.24
CA ALA A 26 -4.08 -0.37 -0.37
C ALA A 26 -5.05 0.03 -1.50
N LYS A 27 -5.93 1.01 -1.27
CA LYS A 27 -6.87 1.51 -2.29
C LYS A 27 -6.18 2.01 -3.55
N ILE A 28 -5.12 2.81 -3.38
CA ILE A 28 -4.36 3.37 -4.51
C ILE A 28 -3.68 2.24 -5.31
N ILE A 29 -3.06 1.29 -4.61
CA ILE A 29 -2.39 0.14 -5.24
C ILE A 29 -3.41 -0.71 -6.00
N THR A 30 -4.55 -1.02 -5.40
CA THR A 30 -5.63 -1.78 -6.06
C THR A 30 -6.12 -1.07 -7.31
N ALA A 31 -6.41 0.23 -7.23
CA ALA A 31 -6.84 1.02 -8.38
C ALA A 31 -5.80 1.01 -9.51
N HIS A 32 -4.51 1.07 -9.17
CA HIS A 32 -3.44 1.00 -10.15
C HIS A 32 -3.37 -0.38 -10.82
N ILE A 33 -3.45 -1.46 -10.04
CA ILE A 33 -3.48 -2.83 -10.57
C ILE A 33 -4.68 -3.03 -11.49
N ASP A 34 -5.86 -2.54 -11.10
CA ASP A 34 -7.08 -2.65 -11.89
C ASP A 34 -6.98 -1.90 -13.22
N ALA A 35 -6.30 -0.76 -13.24
CA ALA A 35 -6.05 0.03 -14.46
C ALA A 35 -5.05 -0.61 -15.43
N LEU A 36 -4.26 -1.63 -15.01
CA LEU A 36 -3.31 -2.28 -15.91
C LEU A 36 -4.05 -2.99 -17.08
N PRO A 37 -3.64 -2.75 -18.34
CA PRO A 37 -4.29 -3.30 -19.54
C PRO A 37 -3.84 -4.73 -19.82
N VAL A 38 -3.92 -5.61 -18.83
CA VAL A 38 -3.53 -7.03 -18.93
C VAL A 38 -4.61 -7.92 -18.33
N SER A 39 -4.62 -9.20 -18.72
CA SER A 39 -5.58 -10.16 -18.17
C SER A 39 -5.39 -10.36 -16.66
N LYS A 40 -6.42 -10.81 -15.95
CA LYS A 40 -6.35 -11.04 -14.49
C LYS A 40 -5.26 -12.05 -14.13
N GLU A 41 -5.07 -13.07 -14.95
CA GLU A 41 -4.05 -14.10 -14.78
C GLU A 41 -2.66 -13.47 -14.87
N LYS A 42 -2.44 -12.56 -15.83
CA LYS A 42 -1.16 -11.86 -15.96
C LYS A 42 -0.91 -10.86 -14.84
N LYS A 43 -1.96 -10.19 -14.32
CA LYS A 43 -1.85 -9.34 -13.12
C LYS A 43 -1.33 -10.13 -11.92
N LYS A 44 -1.88 -11.34 -11.72
CA LYS A 44 -1.45 -12.23 -10.64
C LYS A 44 0.02 -12.64 -10.80
N GLU A 45 0.42 -13.07 -11.99
CA GLU A 45 1.82 -13.44 -12.26
C GLU A 45 2.79 -12.28 -11.98
N LEU A 46 2.42 -11.05 -12.41
CA LEU A 46 3.21 -9.85 -12.13
C LEU A 46 3.33 -9.55 -10.63
N LEU A 47 2.25 -9.72 -9.87
CA LEU A 47 2.25 -9.57 -8.42
C LEU A 47 3.13 -10.63 -7.74
N ASP A 48 3.02 -11.89 -8.16
CA ASP A 48 3.81 -12.99 -7.62
C ASP A 48 5.31 -12.74 -7.84
N MET A 49 5.72 -12.29 -9.03
CA MET A 49 7.11 -11.92 -9.33
C MET A 49 7.62 -10.77 -8.45
N VAL A 50 6.79 -9.76 -8.17
CA VAL A 50 7.16 -8.65 -7.28
C VAL A 50 7.33 -9.15 -5.84
N ILE A 51 6.45 -10.03 -5.37
CA ILE A 51 6.54 -10.62 -4.02
C ILE A 51 7.81 -11.45 -3.87
N GLU A 52 8.12 -12.30 -4.86
CA GLU A 52 9.34 -13.09 -4.89
C GLU A 52 10.59 -12.21 -4.85
N ASN A 53 10.63 -11.16 -5.67
CA ASN A 53 11.76 -10.22 -5.70
C ASN A 53 11.95 -9.52 -4.33
N ILE A 54 10.87 -9.04 -3.71
CA ILE A 54 10.91 -8.43 -2.37
C ILE A 54 11.43 -9.44 -1.32
N ALA A 55 10.99 -10.69 -1.40
CA ALA A 55 11.45 -11.74 -0.49
C ALA A 55 12.95 -12.03 -0.68
N SER A 56 13.45 -12.06 -1.91
CA SER A 56 14.87 -12.24 -2.20
C SER A 56 15.73 -11.09 -1.66
N GLN A 57 15.26 -9.83 -1.76
CA GLN A 57 16.00 -8.66 -1.27
C GLN A 57 16.11 -8.55 0.26
N LYS A 58 15.28 -9.27 1.03
CA LYS A 58 15.39 -9.30 2.50
C LYS A 58 16.52 -10.22 3.02
N THR A 59 17.20 -10.92 2.12
CA THR A 59 18.19 -11.95 2.46
C THR A 59 19.65 -11.48 2.31
N ASP A 60 19.86 -10.21 1.94
CA ASP A 60 21.18 -9.53 1.94
C ASP A 60 21.29 -8.51 3.09
#